data_AF-A0A653BTE0-F1
#
_entry.id   AF-A0A653BTE0-F1
#
_cell.length_a   1.000
_cell.length_b   1.000
_cell.length_c   1.000
_cell.angle_alpha   90.00
_cell.angle_beta   90.00
_cell.angle_gamma   90.00
#
_symmetry.space_group_name_H-M   'P 1'
#
loop_
_entity.id
_entity.type
_entity.pdbx_description
1 polymer ?
#
loop_
_entity_poly.entity_id
_entity_poly.type
_entity_poly.pdbx_seq_one_letter_code
_entity_poly.pdbx_strand_id
1 'polypeptide(L)' 'MSGAKIGKWINDNIVFLVGIPLIIGVHYGWLKLQENPRLVPPDQRKGLPLVEIFQRGKNALFGEGQPTSSEK' A
#
# COMPACT_ATOMS: atom_id res chain seq x y z
N MET A 1 -18.85 -18.46 -13.59
CA MET A 1 -17.88 -19.47 -13.11
C MET A 1 -18.48 -20.18 -11.91
N SER A 2 -18.37 -21.51 -11.81
CA SER A 2 -18.90 -22.27 -10.66
C SER A 2 -18.30 -21.75 -9.33
N GLY A 3 -19.13 -21.60 -8.29
CA GLY A 3 -18.70 -21.12 -6.96
C GLY A 3 -17.57 -21.95 -6.35
N ALA A 4 -17.47 -23.24 -6.72
CA ALA A 4 -16.36 -24.10 -6.31
C ALA A 4 -15.00 -23.66 -6.86
N LYS A 5 -14.96 -23.08 -8.07
CA LYS A 5 -13.73 -22.54 -8.67
C LYS A 5 -13.29 -21.24 -8.00
N ILE A 6 -14.24 -20.40 -7.58
CA ILE A 6 -13.96 -19.14 -6.87
C ILE A 6 -13.43 -19.45 -5.47
N GLY A 7 -14.04 -20.38 -4.73
CA GLY A 7 -13.56 -20.79 -3.42
C GLY A 7 -12.13 -21.38 -3.46
N LYS A 8 -11.84 -22.21 -4.47
CA LYS A 8 -10.48 -22.73 -4.69
C LYS A 8 -9.48 -21.62 -5.00
N TRP A 9 -9.84 -20.69 -5.89
CA TRP A 9 -8.97 -19.55 -6.21
C TRP A 9 -8.69 -18.65 -5.00
N ILE A 10 -9.69 -18.37 -4.16
CA ILE A 10 -9.50 -17.59 -2.93
C ILE A 10 -8.56 -18.32 -1.97
N ASN A 11 -8.73 -19.63 -1.79
CA ASN A 11 -7.87 -20.43 -0.91
C ASN A 11 -6.41 -20.45 -1.41
N ASP A 12 -6.23 -20.65 -2.71
CA ASP A 12 -4.90 -20.68 -3.34
C ASP A 12 -4.19 -19.32 -3.28
N ASN A 13 -4.94 -18.22 -3.16
CA ASN A 13 -4.40 -16.85 -3.10
C ASN A 13 -4.58 -16.16 -1.73
N ILE A 14 -5.00 -16.89 -0.70
CA ILE A 14 -5.35 -16.32 0.63
C ILE A 14 -4.17 -15.58 1.26
N VAL A 15 -2.96 -16.09 1.07
CA VAL A 15 -1.71 -15.48 1.56
C VAL A 15 -1.48 -14.12 0.90
N PHE A 16 -1.79 -13.97 -0.39
CA PHE A 16 -1.69 -12.68 -1.06
C PHE A 16 -2.81 -11.73 -0.59
N LEU A 17 -4.04 -12.24 -0.49
CA LEU A 17 -5.21 -11.46 -0.08
C LEU A 17 -5.09 -10.91 1.35
N VAL A 18 -4.49 -11.68 2.26
CA VAL A 18 -4.30 -11.28 3.66
C VAL A 18 -2.93 -10.65 3.89
N GLY A 19 -1.88 -11.22 3.30
CA GLY A 19 -0.50 -10.81 3.50
C GLY A 19 -0.18 -9.44 2.91
N ILE A 20 -0.72 -9.09 1.73
CA ILE A 20 -0.49 -7.76 1.14
C ILE A 20 -1.06 -6.66 2.05
N PRO A 21 -2.35 -6.68 2.46
CA PRO A 21 -2.87 -5.69 3.41
C PRO A 21 -2.10 -5.64 4.72
N LEU A 22 -1.64 -6.78 5.24
CA LEU A 22 -0.91 -6.85 6.50
C LEU A 22 0.47 -6.18 6.40
N ILE A 23 1.21 -6.44 5.31
CA ILE A 23 2.48 -5.75 5.02
C ILE A 23 2.25 -4.24 4.90
N ILE A 24 1.21 -3.81 4.18
CA ILE A 24 0.86 -2.39 4.05
C ILE A 24 0.57 -1.79 5.43
N GLY A 25 -0.21 -2.48 6.26
CA GLY A 25 -0.55 -2.05 7.60
C GLY A 25 0.67 -1.84 8.50
N VAL A 26 1.63 -2.76 8.48
CA VAL A 26 2.88 -2.65 9.25
C VAL A 26 3.68 -1.42 8.81
N HIS A 27 3.81 -1.18 7.50
CA HIS A 27 4.54 -0.02 6.98
C HIS A 27 3.85 1.30 7.31
N TYR A 28 2.51 1.33 7.26
CA TYR A 28 1.73 2.51 7.67
C TYR A 28 1.86 2.78 9.17
N GLY A 29 1.80 1.73 10.00
CA GLY A 29 2.02 1.85 11.44
C GLY A 29 3.41 2.42 11.76
N TRP A 30 4.44 1.94 11.07
CA TRP A 30 5.80 2.46 11.22
C TRP A 30 5.93 3.93 10.81
N LEU A 31 5.26 4.34 9.72
CA LEU A 31 5.21 5.76 9.33
C LEU A 31 4.58 6.63 10.43
N LYS A 32 3.45 6.19 11.00
CA LYS A 32 2.77 6.92 12.08
C LYS A 32 3.61 7.04 13.35
N LEU A 33 4.43 6.03 13.65
CA LEU A 33 5.39 6.10 14.74
C LEU A 33 6.50 7.12 14.45
N GLN A 34 7.01 7.18 13.21
CA GLN A 34 8.01 8.18 12.81
C GLN A 34 7.49 9.62 12.79
N GLU A 35 6.19 9.80 12.55
CA GLU A 35 5.54 11.12 12.64
C GLU A 35 5.49 11.66 14.08
N ASN A 36 5.66 10.80 15.09
CA ASN A 36 5.72 11.21 16.49
C ASN A 36 7.14 11.70 16.85
N PRO A 37 7.36 13.02 17.02
CA PRO A 37 8.67 13.58 17.32
C PRO A 37 9.22 13.18 18.69
N ARG A 38 8.37 12.63 19.59
CA ARG A 38 8.82 12.11 20.89
C ARG A 38 9.47 10.72 20.78
N LEU A 39 9.16 9.98 19.71
CA LEU A 39 9.65 8.61 19.49
C LEU A 39 10.76 8.56 18.46
N VAL A 40 10.67 9.38 17.41
CA VAL A 40 11.68 9.46 16.35
C VAL A 40 12.01 10.93 16.08
N PRO A 41 13.26 11.36 16.33
CA PRO A 41 13.74 12.68 15.97
C PRO A 41 13.58 12.95 14.46
N PRO A 42 13.25 14.18 14.02
CA PRO A 42 12.99 14.49 12.62
C PRO A 42 14.14 14.17 11.67
N ASP A 43 15.37 14.27 12.15
CA ASP A 43 16.63 13.95 11.48
C ASP A 43 16.86 12.45 11.24
N GLN A 44 16.15 11.59 11.98
CA GLN A 44 16.24 10.13 11.85
C GLN A 44 15.05 9.50 11.10
N ARG A 45 14.13 10.33 10.62
CA ARG A 45 12.99 9.85 9.82
C ARG A 45 13.52 9.23 8.52
N LYS A 46 13.26 7.95 8.32
CA LYS A 46 13.59 7.24 7.09
C LYS A 46 12.35 7.16 6.22
N GLY A 47 12.45 7.74 5.03
CA GLY A 47 11.47 7.54 3.98
C GLY A 47 11.34 6.04 3.70
N LEU A 48 10.13 5.50 3.87
CA LEU A 48 9.85 4.10 3.57
C LEU A 48 9.45 4.00 2.10
N PRO A 49 10.28 3.40 1.22
CA PRO A 49 10.00 3.32 -0.21
C PRO A 49 8.68 2.58 -0.50
N LEU A 50 8.28 1.64 0.35
CA LEU A 50 7.02 0.91 0.21
C LEU A 50 5.78 1.80 0.45
N VAL A 51 5.87 2.83 1.29
CA VAL A 51 4.77 3.79 1.47
C VAL A 51 4.59 4.64 0.22
N GLU A 52 5.69 5.06 -0.39
CA GLU A 52 5.65 5.87 -1.62
C GLU A 52 5.11 5.06 -2.80
N ILE A 53 5.59 3.83 -2.98
CA ILE A 53 5.08 2.90 -4.00
C ILE A 53 3.59 2.60 -3.77
N PHE A 54 3.17 2.40 -2.52
CA PHE A 54 1.77 2.17 -2.20
C PHE A 54 0.90 3.41 -2.45
N GLN A 55 1.34 4.61 -2.07
CA GLN A 55 0.60 5.85 -2.35
C GLN A 55 0.45 6.08 -3.86
N ARG A 56 1.53 5.85 -4.64
CA ARG A 56 1.50 5.91 -6.10
C ARG A 56 0.53 4.85 -6.68
N GLY A 57 0.61 3.60 -6.20
CA GLY A 57 -0.27 2.51 -6.62
C GLY A 57 -1.74 2.75 -6.26
N LYS A 58 -2.02 3.26 -5.06
CA LYS A 58 -3.36 3.65 -4.61
C LYS A 58 -3.92 4.78 -5.48
N ASN A 59 -3.11 5.78 -5.79
CA ASN A 59 -3.53 6.88 -6.65
C ASN A 59 -3.75 6.41 -8.10
N ALA A 60 -3.02 5.40 -8.57
CA ALA A 60 -3.23 4.81 -9.89
C ALA A 60 -4.43 3.85 -9.97
N LEU A 61 -4.74 3.15 -8.87
CA LEU A 61 -5.84 2.16 -8.80
C LEU A 61 -7.18 2.76 -8.37
N PHE A 62 -7.16 3.79 -7.52
CA PHE A 62 -8.35 4.38 -6.91
C PHE A 62 -8.46 5.90 -7.13
N GLY A 63 -7.45 6.53 -7.71
CA GLY A 63 -7.54 7.91 -8.20
C GLY A 63 -8.02 7.88 -9.65
N GLU A 64 -9.17 8.49 -9.91
CA GLU A 64 -9.66 8.72 -11.26
C GLU A 64 -8.58 9.41 -12.12
N GLY A 65 -8.48 8.99 -13.39
CA GLY A 65 -7.45 9.44 -14.30
C GLY A 65 -7.33 10.96 -14.37
N GLN A 66 -6.11 11.46 -14.22
CA GLN A 66 -5.71 12.73 -14.79
C GLN A 66 -4.82 12.43 -15.99
N PRO A 67 -5.29 12.75 -17.22
CA PRO A 67 -4.44 12.67 -18.39
C PRO A 67 -3.28 13.65 -18.22
N THR A 68 -2.10 13.20 -18.62
CA THR A 68 -0.92 14.04 -18.81
C THR A 68 -1.28 15.24 -19.66
N SER A 69 -1.46 16.41 -19.05
CA SER A 69 -1.23 17.66 -19.76
C SER A 69 0.28 17.81 -19.91
N SER A 70 0.82 17.23 -20.97
CA SER A 70 2.09 17.68 -21.54
C SER A 70 1.76 18.55 -22.74
N GLU A 71 1.50 19.81 -22.45
CA GLU A 71 1.72 20.90 -23.38
C GLU A 71 3.21 21.28 -23.32
N LYS A 72 3.96 20.90 -24.35
CA LYS A 72 4.89 21.74 -25.09
C LYS A 72 5.54 20.98 -26.24
#